data_AF-A0AA36HIC8-F1
#
_entry.id   AF-A0AA36HIC8-F1
#
_cell.length_a   1.000
_cell.length_b   1.000
_cell.length_c   1.000
_cell.angle_alpha   90.00
_cell.angle_beta   90.00
_cell.angle_gamma   90.00
#
_symmetry.space_group_name_H-M   'P 1'
#
loop_
_entity.id
_entity.type
_entity.pdbx_description
1 polymer ?
#
loop_
_entity_poly.entity_id
_entity_poly.type
_entity_poly.pdbx_seq_one_letter_code
_entity_poly.pdbx_strand_id
1 'polypeptide(L)'
;MPGDYPTPKEYAKAQKELGSCLPEFRQTVKRAVLFGASVGLPLGLYIGFKHHGRDLRAFAGKSSATWLAVTLTMGAMGVMTGTYNCLRIRM
;
A
#
# COMPACT_ATOMS: atom_id res chain seq x y z
N MET A 1 20.56 15.79 12.48
CA MET A 1 20.83 15.34 13.86
C MET A 1 21.56 14.01 13.75
N PRO A 2 22.72 13.86 14.41
CA PRO A 2 23.60 12.70 14.25
C PRO A 2 22.86 11.42 14.67
N GLY A 3 23.10 10.33 13.93
CA GLY A 3 22.33 9.10 14.00
C GLY A 3 22.77 8.19 15.14
N ASP A 4 21.99 8.17 16.21
CA ASP A 4 21.87 7.02 17.09
C ASP A 4 20.87 6.04 16.44
N TYR A 5 21.39 5.11 15.65
CA TYR A 5 20.60 3.94 15.26
C TYR A 5 20.74 2.92 16.40
N PRO A 6 19.65 2.56 17.11
CA PRO A 6 19.72 1.59 18.18
C PRO A 6 20.35 0.28 17.71
N THR A 7 21.00 -0.44 18.62
CA THR A 7 21.44 -1.79 18.32
C THR A 7 20.21 -2.67 18.02
N PRO A 8 20.33 -3.76 17.22
CA PRO A 8 19.20 -4.63 16.90
C PRO A 8 18.46 -5.15 18.14
N LYS A 9 19.17 -5.29 19.26
CA LYS A 9 18.61 -5.70 20.56
C LYS A 9 17.74 -4.61 21.21
N GLU A 10 18.15 -3.35 21.14
CA GLU A 10 17.36 -2.20 21.63
C GLU A 10 16.13 -1.96 20.77
N TYR A 11 16.25 -2.11 19.44
CA TYR A 11 15.11 -2.08 18.52
C TYR A 11 14.07 -3.16 18.85
N ALA A 12 14.51 -4.40 19.08
CA ALA A 12 13.60 -5.50 19.42
C ALA A 12 12.90 -5.27 20.77
N LYS A 13 13.59 -4.65 21.74
CA LYS A 13 13.04 -4.33 23.06
C LYS A 13 12.03 -3.17 22.96
N ALA A 14 12.36 -2.12 22.21
CA ALA A 14 11.46 -1.00 21.93
C ALA A 14 10.22 -1.45 21.14
N GLN A 15 10.36 -2.34 20.15
CA GLN A 15 9.21 -2.95 19.46
C GLN A 15 8.33 -3.79 20.39
N LYS A 16 8.93 -4.44 21.40
CA LYS A 16 8.21 -5.24 22.40
C LYS A 16 7.50 -4.37 23.45
N GLU A 17 8.09 -3.23 23.81
CA GLU A 17 7.52 -2.25 24.76
C GLU A 17 6.44 -1.35 24.12
N LEU A 18 6.64 -0.89 22.88
CA LEU A 18 5.69 -0.05 22.15
C LEU A 18 4.42 -0.79 21.71
N GLY A 19 4.36 -2.11 21.94
CA GLY A 19 3.15 -2.90 21.73
C GLY A 19 2.73 -2.92 20.27
N SER A 20 3.31 -3.85 19.49
CA SER A 20 2.82 -4.32 18.18
C SER A 20 2.07 -3.25 17.37
N CYS A 21 2.80 -2.49 16.57
CA CYS A 21 2.31 -1.51 15.60
C CYS A 21 1.30 -2.09 14.55
N LEU A 22 0.87 -3.34 14.73
CA LEU A 22 -0.08 -4.13 13.94
C LEU A 22 -1.44 -3.47 13.71
N PRO A 23 -2.11 -2.79 14.67
CA PRO A 23 -3.39 -2.14 14.39
C PRO A 23 -3.22 -0.90 13.50
N GLU A 24 -2.22 -0.07 13.76
CA GLU A 24 -1.93 1.13 12.94
C GLU A 24 -1.40 0.75 11.55
N PHE A 25 -0.53 -0.25 11.48
CA PHE A 25 -0.06 -0.84 10.23
C PHE A 25 -1.24 -1.40 9.42
N ARG A 26 -2.11 -2.20 10.06
CA ARG A 26 -3.29 -2.77 9.40
C ARG A 26 -4.24 -1.67 8.93
N GLN A 27 -4.41 -0.59 9.70
CA GLN A 27 -5.26 0.53 9.32
C GLN A 27 -4.68 1.33 8.15
N THR A 28 -3.35 1.53 8.14
CA THR A 28 -2.62 2.21 7.06
C THR A 28 -2.67 1.41 5.76
N VAL A 29 -2.39 0.10 5.83
CA VAL A 29 -2.50 -0.81 4.68
C VAL A 29 -3.94 -0.87 4.18
N LYS A 30 -4.94 -0.99 5.09
CA LYS A 30 -6.35 -0.99 4.71
C LYS A 30 -6.75 0.30 3.99
N ARG A 31 -6.31 1.47 4.48
CA ARG A 31 -6.56 2.76 3.82
C ARG A 31 -5.89 2.84 2.46
N ALA A 32 -4.64 2.41 2.34
CA ALA A 32 -3.90 2.43 1.08
C ALA A 32 -4.53 1.48 0.03
N VAL A 33 -4.97 0.29 0.43
CA VAL A 33 -5.68 -0.65 -0.45
C VAL A 33 -7.05 -0.11 -0.84
N LEU A 34 -7.82 0.47 0.08
CA LEU A 34 -9.11 1.10 -0.25
C LEU A 34 -8.93 2.30 -1.19
N PHE A 35 -7.89 3.10 -0.98
CA PHE A 35 -7.55 4.21 -1.87
C PHE A 35 -7.13 3.70 -3.26
N GLY A 36 -6.26 2.70 -3.33
CA GLY A 36 -5.88 2.04 -4.59
C GLY A 36 -7.06 1.43 -5.33
N ALA A 37 -7.96 0.77 -4.61
CA ALA A 37 -9.16 0.17 -5.19
C ALA A 37 -10.14 1.23 -5.70
N SER A 38 -10.34 2.32 -4.95
CA SER A 38 -11.26 3.41 -5.34
C SER A 38 -10.75 4.26 -6.50
N VAL A 39 -9.44 4.51 -6.57
CA VAL A 39 -8.82 5.25 -7.69
C VAL A 39 -8.56 4.35 -8.90
N GLY A 40 -8.20 3.09 -8.68
CA GLY A 40 -7.90 2.16 -9.76
C GLY A 40 -9.12 1.79 -10.60
N LEU A 41 -10.33 1.83 -10.02
CA LEU A 41 -11.56 1.41 -10.70
C LEU A 41 -11.96 2.40 -11.82
N PRO A 42 -12.05 3.72 -11.59
CA PRO A 42 -12.27 4.69 -12.67
C PRO A 42 -11.09 4.73 -13.65
N LEU A 43 -9.85 4.57 -13.18
CA LEU A 43 -8.67 4.55 -14.06
C LEU A 43 -8.69 3.34 -15.00
N GLY A 44 -9.02 2.16 -14.48
CA GLY A 44 -9.11 0.93 -15.26
C GLY A 44 -10.23 0.99 -16.29
N LEU A 45 -11.41 1.50 -15.90
CA LEU A 45 -12.52 1.73 -16.84
C LEU A 45 -12.13 2.72 -17.95
N TYR A 46 -11.44 3.82 -17.61
CA TYR A 46 -10.97 4.80 -18.59
C TYR A 46 -9.96 4.20 -19.59
N ILE A 47 -8.96 3.48 -19.10
CA ILE A 47 -7.94 2.84 -19.95
C ILE A 47 -8.57 1.76 -20.83
N GLY A 48 -9.45 0.93 -20.27
CA GLY A 48 -10.20 -0.08 -21.03
C GLY A 48 -11.02 0.55 -22.15
N PHE A 49 -11.74 1.64 -21.84
CA PHE A 49 -12.60 2.33 -22.80
C PHE A 49 -11.77 2.96 -23.91
N LYS A 50 -10.67 3.64 -23.55
CA LYS A 50 -9.78 4.32 -24.50
C LYS A 50 -9.05 3.36 -25.43
N HIS A 51 -8.63 2.18 -24.95
CA HIS A 51 -7.86 1.25 -25.77
C HIS A 51 -8.70 0.25 -26.57
N HIS A 52 -9.85 -0.19 -26.07
CA HIS A 52 -10.60 -1.31 -26.65
C HIS A 52 -12.09 -1.03 -26.93
N GLY A 53 -12.58 0.17 -26.59
CA GLY A 53 -13.90 0.64 -27.05
C GLY A 53 -15.03 -0.35 -26.80
N ARG A 54 -15.59 -0.94 -27.87
CA ARG A 54 -16.74 -1.87 -27.85
C ARG A 54 -16.37 -3.34 -27.64
N ASP A 55 -15.10 -3.69 -27.66
CA ASP A 55 -14.68 -5.08 -27.53
C ASP A 55 -14.71 -5.51 -26.05
N LEU A 56 -15.90 -5.96 -25.59
CA LEU A 56 -16.22 -6.22 -24.18
C LEU A 56 -15.23 -7.17 -23.50
N ARG A 57 -14.72 -8.17 -24.24
CA ARG A 57 -13.80 -9.17 -23.69
C ARG A 57 -12.42 -8.57 -23.43
N ALA A 58 -11.93 -7.77 -24.37
CA ALA A 58 -10.65 -7.09 -24.26
C ALA A 58 -10.72 -5.91 -23.26
N PHE A 59 -11.86 -5.22 -23.22
CA PHE A 59 -12.17 -4.18 -22.24
C PHE A 59 -12.15 -4.71 -20.80
N ALA A 60 -12.85 -5.80 -20.51
CA ALA A 60 -12.92 -6.37 -19.17
C ALA A 60 -11.55 -6.89 -18.70
N GLY A 61 -10.81 -7.56 -19.59
CA GLY A 61 -9.46 -8.06 -19.29
C GLY A 61 -8.47 -6.95 -18.95
N LYS A 62 -8.41 -5.90 -19.78
CA LYS A 62 -7.47 -4.79 -19.52
C LYS A 62 -7.88 -3.92 -18.34
N SER A 63 -9.17 -3.61 -18.21
CA SER A 63 -9.68 -2.79 -17.10
C SER A 63 -9.39 -3.45 -15.75
N SER A 64 -9.66 -4.76 -15.65
CA SER A 64 -9.38 -5.53 -14.43
C SER A 64 -7.88 -5.65 -14.14
N ALA A 65 -7.05 -5.88 -15.16
CA ALA A 65 -5.60 -5.90 -15.00
C ALA A 65 -5.05 -4.57 -14.50
N THR A 66 -5.49 -3.44 -15.06
CA THR A 66 -5.09 -2.10 -14.60
C THR A 66 -5.60 -1.80 -13.19
N TRP A 67 -6.83 -2.20 -12.87
CA TRP A 67 -7.40 -2.02 -11.54
C TRP A 67 -6.61 -2.80 -10.48
N LEU A 68 -6.32 -4.07 -10.76
CA LEU A 68 -5.50 -4.92 -9.89
C LEU A 68 -4.08 -4.37 -9.73
N ALA A 69 -3.46 -3.93 -10.82
CA ALA A 69 -2.15 -3.32 -10.79
C ALA A 69 -2.12 -2.10 -9.87
N VAL A 70 -3.02 -1.13 -10.07
CA VAL A 70 -3.09 0.10 -9.24
C VAL A 70 -3.36 -0.24 -7.77
N THR A 71 -4.27 -1.17 -7.51
CA THR A 71 -4.60 -1.60 -6.14
C THR A 71 -3.40 -2.25 -5.45
N LEU A 72 -2.67 -3.11 -6.15
CA LEU A 72 -1.48 -3.77 -5.62
C LEU A 72 -0.33 -2.78 -5.41
N THR A 73 -0.10 -1.85 -6.34
CA THR A 73 0.95 -0.84 -6.20
C THR A 73 0.68 0.08 -5.02
N MET A 74 -0.56 0.57 -4.86
CA MET A 74 -0.96 1.37 -3.70
C MET A 74 -0.91 0.57 -2.39
N GLY A 75 -1.30 -0.71 -2.42
CA GLY A 75 -1.14 -1.62 -1.29
C GLY A 75 0.33 -1.78 -0.87
N ALA A 76 1.24 -1.99 -1.83
CA ALA A 76 2.68 -2.11 -1.59
C ALA A 76 3.27 -0.81 -1.03
N MET A 77 2.85 0.35 -1.54
CA MET A 77 3.23 1.65 -0.97
C MET A 77 2.69 1.83 0.46
N GLY A 78 1.48 1.37 0.73
CA GLY A 78 0.91 1.34 2.08
C GLY A 78 1.68 0.45 3.05
N VAL A 79 2.13 -0.72 2.60
CA VAL A 79 2.99 -1.62 3.38
C VAL A 79 4.35 -0.99 3.64
N MET A 80 4.99 -0.40 2.63
CA MET A 80 6.27 0.30 2.82
C MET A 80 6.11 1.48 3.79
N THR A 81 5.08 2.30 3.62
CA THR A 81 4.84 3.47 4.48
C THR A 81 4.51 3.07 5.91
N GLY A 82 3.64 2.06 6.08
CA GLY A 82 3.30 1.51 7.40
C GLY A 82 4.53 0.91 8.08
N THR A 83 5.33 0.13 7.35
CA THR A 83 6.58 -0.43 7.85
C THR A 83 7.57 0.66 8.23
N TYR A 84 7.71 1.71 7.42
CA TYR A 84 8.62 2.82 7.68
C TYR A 84 8.20 3.61 8.92
N ASN A 85 6.91 3.89 9.10
CA ASN A 85 6.40 4.56 10.29
C ASN A 85 6.55 3.70 11.55
N CYS A 86 6.35 2.37 11.44
CA CYS A 86 6.56 1.46 12.57
C CYS A 86 8.05 1.24 12.91
N LEU A 87 8.95 1.30 11.93
CA LEU A 87 10.41 1.18 12.14
C LEU A 87 11.05 2.51 12.56
N ARG A 88 10.40 3.65 12.28
CA ARG A 88 10.82 4.97 12.74
C ARG A 88 10.41 5.18 14.19
N ILE A 89 10.92 4.32 15.06
CA ILE A 89 10.98 4.58 16.49
C ILE A 89 12.00 5.72 16.63
N ARG A 90 11.51 6.95 16.78
CA ARG A 90 12.32 8.02 17.34
C ARG A 90 12.38 7.76 18.84
N MET A 91 13.53 7.34 19.33
CA MET A 91 13.91 7.63 20.71
C MET A 91 14.34 9.09 20.78
#